data_AF-A0A368F6E2-F1
#
_entry.id   AF-A0A368F6E2-F1
#
_cell.length_a   1.000
_cell.length_b   1.000
_cell.length_c   1.000
_cell.angle_alpha   90.00
_cell.angle_beta   90.00
_cell.angle_gamma   90.00
#
_symmetry.space_group_name_H-M   'P 1'
#
loop_
_entity.id
_entity.type
_entity.pdbx_description
1 polymer ?
#
loop_
_entity_poly.entity_id
_entity_poly.type
_entity_poly.pdbx_seq_one_letter_code
_entity_poly.pdbx_strand_id
1 'polypeptide(L)'
;DEVPFPDVFGYFAAPGTATSMGVRFVQTSRLPHPYGTCTKEELLAGRHYNGTYLVENEFPLGCCRDIITEFVKVESCFRNCLQEKIVADCGCYDPAYPFINDGTIKSCDDVGDSLLNCKSVVIAG
;
A
#
# COMPACT_ATOMS: atom_id res chain seq x y z
N ASP A 1 7.78 -10.18 -8.23
CA ASP A 1 7.27 -10.93 -7.08
C ASP A 1 6.32 -10.02 -6.33
N GLU A 2 5.23 -10.56 -5.77
CA GLU A 2 4.10 -9.76 -5.26
C GLU A 2 4.13 -9.67 -3.72
N VAL A 3 3.86 -8.49 -3.15
CA VAL A 3 3.87 -8.29 -1.69
C VAL A 3 2.62 -8.90 -1.08
N PRO A 4 2.74 -9.82 -0.10
CA PRO A 4 1.57 -10.37 0.57
C PRO A 4 0.98 -9.35 1.55
N PHE A 5 -0.35 -9.17 1.51
CA PHE A 5 -1.12 -8.34 2.46
C PHE A 5 -2.00 -9.25 3.32
N PRO A 6 -1.45 -9.90 4.37
CA PRO A 6 -2.19 -10.86 5.19
C PRO A 6 -3.31 -10.21 6.02
N ASP A 7 -3.27 -8.90 6.23
CA ASP A 7 -4.31 -8.13 6.91
C ASP A 7 -5.58 -7.98 6.05
N VAL A 8 -5.46 -8.00 4.71
CA VAL A 8 -6.58 -7.87 3.77
C VAL A 8 -6.97 -9.22 3.17
N PHE A 9 -5.98 -10.00 2.76
CA PHE A 9 -6.16 -11.23 1.98
C PHE A 9 -5.76 -12.50 2.76
N GLY A 10 -5.55 -12.38 4.07
CA GLY A 10 -5.24 -13.52 4.93
C GLY A 10 -6.43 -14.44 5.18
N TYR A 11 -6.12 -15.70 5.52
CA TYR A 11 -7.09 -16.65 6.04
C TYR A 11 -6.86 -16.85 7.54
N PHE A 12 -7.92 -16.74 8.34
CA PHE A 12 -7.87 -17.01 9.78
C PHE A 12 -8.11 -18.50 10.05
N ALA A 13 -7.06 -19.21 10.46
CA ALA A 13 -7.15 -20.61 10.87
C ALA A 13 -7.41 -20.74 12.38
N ALA A 14 -8.44 -21.49 12.76
CA ALA A 14 -8.78 -21.70 14.16
C ALA A 14 -7.84 -22.73 14.82
N PRO A 15 -7.31 -22.45 16.03
CA PRO A 15 -6.45 -23.39 16.75
C PRO A 15 -7.23 -24.65 17.17
N GLY A 16 -6.56 -25.80 17.18
CA GLY A 16 -7.15 -27.08 17.61
C GLY A 16 -8.11 -27.73 16.62
N THR A 17 -8.24 -27.18 15.41
CA THR A 17 -9.08 -27.72 14.33
C THR A 17 -8.25 -27.98 13.07
N ALA A 18 -8.65 -28.98 12.28
CA ALA A 18 -8.06 -29.21 10.96
C ALA A 18 -8.81 -28.39 9.92
N THR A 19 -8.09 -27.56 9.15
CA THR A 19 -8.63 -26.83 7.99
C THR A 19 -8.07 -27.44 6.71
N SER A 20 -8.94 -27.80 5.77
CA SER A 20 -8.57 -28.21 4.41
C SER A 20 -8.77 -27.05 3.44
N MET A 21 -7.71 -26.62 2.75
CA MET A 21 -7.75 -25.52 1.78
C MET A 21 -7.58 -26.06 0.35
N GLY A 22 -8.49 -25.67 -0.55
CA GLY A 22 -8.37 -25.92 -1.99
C GLY A 22 -8.22 -24.60 -2.74
N VAL A 23 -7.18 -24.47 -3.56
CA VAL A 23 -6.91 -23.25 -4.33
C VAL A 23 -7.25 -23.46 -5.80
N ARG A 24 -7.84 -22.43 -6.44
CA ARG A 24 -8.09 -22.40 -7.89
C ARG A 24 -7.42 -21.17 -8.47
N PHE A 25 -6.63 -21.38 -9.52
CA PHE A 25 -6.04 -20.28 -10.27
C PHE A 25 -7.08 -19.65 -11.21
N VAL A 26 -7.24 -18.33 -11.13
CA VAL A 26 -8.09 -17.53 -12.01
C VAL A 26 -7.31 -16.27 -12.38
N GLN A 27 -7.18 -15.98 -13.67
CA GLN A 27 -6.50 -14.80 -14.18
C GLN A 27 -7.47 -13.96 -15.01
N THR A 28 -7.49 -12.65 -14.79
CA THR A 28 -8.34 -11.71 -15.53
C THR A 28 -7.49 -10.62 -16.15
N SER A 29 -7.65 -10.38 -17.46
CA SER A 29 -6.98 -9.28 -18.16
C SER A 29 -8.00 -8.23 -18.60
N ARG A 30 -7.65 -6.95 -18.47
CA ARG A 30 -8.50 -5.81 -18.85
C ARG A 30 -7.78 -4.96 -19.90
N LEU A 31 -8.56 -4.40 -20.83
CA LEU A 31 -8.02 -3.48 -21.84
C LEU A 31 -7.84 -2.08 -21.24
N PRO A 32 -6.73 -1.37 -21.57
CA PRO A 32 -6.51 0.01 -21.17
C PRO A 32 -7.35 0.99 -22.00
N HIS A 33 -7.10 2.28 -21.83
CA HIS A 33 -7.71 3.34 -22.66
C HIS A 33 -7.61 3.00 -24.16
N PRO A 34 -8.69 3.16 -24.95
CA PRO A 34 -9.97 3.83 -24.65
C PRO A 34 -11.06 2.96 -23.98
N TYR A 35 -10.80 1.67 -23.75
CA TYR A 35 -11.80 0.71 -23.28
C TYR A 35 -11.91 0.62 -21.75
N GLY A 36 -10.97 1.24 -21.03
CA GLY A 36 -10.94 1.30 -19.58
C GLY A 36 -9.91 2.31 -19.08
N THR A 37 -9.82 2.48 -17.77
CA THR A 37 -8.82 3.32 -17.10
C THR A 37 -7.65 2.51 -16.55
N CYS A 38 -7.59 1.21 -16.86
CA CYS A 38 -6.44 0.39 -16.49
C CYS A 38 -5.19 0.87 -17.24
N THR A 39 -4.07 0.99 -16.56
CA THR A 39 -2.77 1.29 -17.17
C THR A 39 -1.96 0.00 -17.31
N LYS A 40 -1.09 -0.09 -18.31
CA LYS A 40 -0.06 -1.15 -18.37
C LYS A 40 1.23 -0.74 -17.67
N GLU A 41 1.29 0.49 -17.14
CA GLU A 41 2.42 0.93 -16.35
C GLU A 41 2.53 0.05 -15.11
N GLU A 42 3.72 -0.51 -14.95
CA GLU A 42 4.09 -1.30 -13.78
C GLU A 42 4.73 -0.42 -12.69
N LEU A 43 4.89 0.87 -12.99
CA LEU A 43 5.69 1.83 -12.24
C LEU A 43 4.89 2.45 -11.10
N LEU A 44 5.14 1.96 -9.88
CA LEU A 44 4.83 2.67 -8.64
C LEU A 44 6.09 3.35 -8.14
N ALA A 45 6.22 4.66 -8.34
CA ALA A 45 7.30 5.46 -7.78
C ALA A 45 6.98 5.86 -6.32
N GLY A 46 6.85 4.87 -5.43
CA GLY A 46 6.57 5.10 -4.01
C GLY A 46 7.84 5.17 -3.16
N ARG A 47 7.89 6.10 -2.19
CA ARG A 47 9.04 6.22 -1.27
C ARG A 47 9.12 5.11 -0.23
N HIS A 48 8.01 4.48 0.15
CA HIS A 48 7.95 3.56 1.29
C HIS A 48 7.73 2.10 0.90
N TYR A 49 7.25 1.87 -0.32
CA TYR A 49 7.05 0.55 -0.89
C TYR A 49 7.97 0.39 -2.09
N ASN A 50 9.07 -0.36 -1.94
CA ASN A 50 10.02 -0.64 -3.02
C ASN A 50 9.76 -2.05 -3.59
N GLY A 51 9.60 -2.14 -4.92
CA GLY A 51 9.45 -3.37 -5.69
C GLY A 51 10.04 -3.19 -7.09
N THR A 52 10.44 -4.28 -7.75
CA THR A 52 11.18 -4.25 -9.01
C THR A 52 10.36 -3.65 -10.15
N TYR A 53 10.57 -2.36 -10.47
CA TYR A 53 10.76 -1.86 -11.85
C TYR A 53 11.67 -0.62 -11.82
N LEU A 54 12.83 -0.76 -12.48
CA LEU A 54 13.91 0.21 -12.72
C LEU A 54 13.50 1.24 -13.80
N VAL A 55 13.93 2.51 -13.91
CA VAL A 55 14.75 3.48 -13.13
C VAL A 55 14.28 4.89 -13.53
N GLU A 56 14.65 5.90 -12.72
CA GLU A 56 14.98 7.29 -13.11
C GLU A 56 13.89 8.12 -13.82
N ASN A 57 13.17 8.93 -13.04
CA ASN A 57 13.38 10.39 -13.01
C ASN A 57 12.31 11.07 -12.15
N GLU A 58 12.79 11.65 -11.06
CA GLU A 58 12.32 12.79 -10.27
C GLU A 58 11.11 13.57 -10.83
N PHE A 59 9.87 13.31 -10.37
CA PHE A 59 8.77 14.29 -10.41
C PHE A 59 7.83 14.11 -9.20
N PRO A 60 7.22 15.21 -8.69
CA PRO A 60 6.69 15.30 -7.34
C PRO A 60 5.22 14.88 -7.25
N LEU A 61 4.87 14.25 -6.13
CA LEU A 61 3.53 14.21 -5.53
C LEU A 61 2.40 13.79 -6.48
N GLY A 62 2.36 12.50 -6.77
CA GLY A 62 1.22 11.85 -7.42
C GLY A 62 1.05 10.45 -6.87
N CYS A 63 0.76 10.34 -5.58
CA CYS A 63 0.55 9.11 -4.81
C CYS A 63 0.08 7.87 -5.60
N CYS A 64 -0.88 8.06 -6.52
CA CYS A 64 -1.42 7.02 -7.40
C CYS A 64 -2.03 7.66 -8.66
N ARG A 65 -1.35 8.59 -9.35
CA ARG A 65 -1.94 9.13 -10.59
C ARG A 65 -1.77 8.11 -11.71
N ASP A 66 -2.89 7.48 -12.06
CA ASP A 66 -3.12 6.57 -13.20
C ASP A 66 -2.74 5.08 -13.04
N ILE A 67 -2.47 4.60 -11.82
CA ILE A 67 -2.04 3.21 -11.58
C ILE A 67 -3.21 2.30 -11.18
N ILE A 68 -3.78 1.58 -12.16
CA ILE A 68 -4.56 0.36 -11.91
C ILE A 68 -4.15 -0.72 -12.92
N THR A 69 -3.07 -1.44 -12.63
CA THR A 69 -2.93 -2.85 -13.08
C THR A 69 -3.07 -3.77 -11.88
N GLU A 70 -4.07 -4.63 -11.91
CA GLU A 70 -4.17 -5.81 -11.04
C GLU A 70 -4.35 -5.53 -9.53
N PHE A 71 -5.09 -6.42 -8.87
CA PHE A 71 -5.70 -6.16 -7.55
C PHE A 71 -4.68 -5.90 -6.43
N VAL A 72 -3.41 -6.27 -6.65
CA VAL A 72 -2.35 -6.20 -5.64
C VAL A 72 -1.38 -5.03 -5.84
N LYS A 73 -1.49 -4.29 -6.96
CA LYS A 73 -0.80 -2.98 -7.10
C LYS A 73 -1.62 -1.82 -6.51
N VAL A 74 -2.92 -2.01 -6.31
CA VAL A 74 -3.79 -0.98 -5.70
C VAL A 74 -3.46 -0.81 -4.22
N GLU A 75 -3.28 -1.93 -3.49
CA GLU A 75 -3.02 -1.90 -2.05
C GLU A 75 -1.65 -1.28 -1.71
N SER A 76 -0.59 -1.66 -2.44
CA SER A 76 0.74 -1.05 -2.24
C SER A 76 0.73 0.44 -2.55
N CYS A 77 0.03 0.86 -3.61
CA CYS A 77 -0.13 2.27 -3.96
C CYS A 77 -0.88 3.05 -2.88
N PHE A 78 -2.04 2.53 -2.48
CA PHE A 78 -2.89 3.14 -1.46
C PHE A 78 -2.12 3.33 -0.16
N ARG A 79 -1.40 2.30 0.29
CA ARG A 79 -0.67 2.35 1.55
C ARG A 79 0.59 3.20 1.48
N ASN A 80 1.28 3.24 0.34
CA ASN A 80 2.38 4.19 0.15
C ASN A 80 1.87 5.64 0.27
N CYS A 81 0.75 5.96 -0.38
CA CYS A 81 0.17 7.28 -0.29
C CYS A 81 -0.32 7.62 1.11
N LEU A 82 -1.00 6.67 1.75
CA LEU A 82 -1.49 6.83 3.11
C LEU A 82 -0.33 7.16 4.05
N GLN A 83 0.79 6.43 3.93
CA GLN A 83 1.97 6.68 4.75
C GLN A 83 2.58 8.07 4.49
N GLU A 84 2.68 8.50 3.23
CA GLU A 84 3.14 9.86 2.90
C GLU A 84 2.21 10.96 3.48
N LYS A 85 0.89 10.70 3.48
CA LYS A 85 -0.10 11.61 4.07
C LYS A 85 -0.02 11.66 5.58
N ILE A 86 0.14 10.53 6.25
CA ILE A 86 0.30 10.44 7.71
C ILE A 86 1.55 11.23 8.12
N VAL A 87 2.66 11.04 7.43
CA VAL A 87 3.90 11.77 7.71
C VAL A 87 3.72 13.28 7.50
N ALA A 88 3.07 13.68 6.40
CA ALA A 88 2.86 15.08 6.08
C ALA A 88 1.94 15.81 7.08
N ASP A 89 0.86 15.15 7.51
CA ASP A 89 -0.16 15.77 8.36
C ASP A 89 0.15 15.64 9.86
N CYS A 90 0.88 14.60 10.25
CA CYS A 90 1.06 14.22 11.65
C CYS A 90 2.51 14.27 12.13
N GLY A 91 3.48 14.32 11.21
CA GLY A 91 4.91 14.39 11.55
C GLY A 91 5.50 13.09 12.12
N CYS A 92 4.76 11.98 12.07
CA CYS A 92 5.20 10.63 12.43
C CYS A 92 4.76 9.65 11.35
N TYR A 93 5.34 8.46 11.30
CA TYR A 93 4.87 7.39 10.40
C TYR A 93 4.07 6.35 11.17
N ASP A 94 3.10 5.71 10.51
CA ASP A 94 2.35 4.60 11.09
C ASP A 94 3.16 3.30 10.95
N PRO A 95 3.55 2.63 12.05
CA PRO A 95 4.36 1.42 12.01
C PRO A 95 3.63 0.19 11.44
N ALA A 96 2.31 0.25 11.27
CA ALA A 96 1.55 -0.82 10.59
C ALA A 96 1.88 -0.91 9.09
N TYR A 97 2.44 0.15 8.50
CA TYR A 97 2.89 0.18 7.10
C TYR A 97 4.42 0.30 7.02
N PRO A 98 5.05 -0.28 5.98
CA PRO A 98 6.45 0.01 5.65
C PRO A 98 6.72 1.51 5.60
N PHE A 99 7.91 1.87 6.06
CA PHE A 99 8.41 3.24 6.04
C PHE A 99 9.93 3.19 5.86
N ILE A 100 10.44 3.98 4.93
CA ILE A 100 11.88 4.19 4.79
C ILE A 100 12.26 5.27 5.79
N ASN A 101 12.91 4.86 6.88
CA ASN A 101 13.34 5.78 7.92
C ASN A 101 14.82 6.10 7.77
N ASP A 102 15.13 7.37 7.49
CA ASP A 102 16.50 7.90 7.50
C ASP A 102 16.95 8.36 8.90
N GLY A 103 16.16 8.05 9.94
CA GLY A 103 16.38 8.41 11.34
C GLY A 103 15.78 9.76 11.76
N THR A 104 15.09 10.44 10.86
CA THR A 104 14.56 11.80 11.07
C THR A 104 13.12 11.82 11.59
N ILE A 105 12.32 10.81 11.24
CA ILE A 105 10.90 10.72 11.56
C ILE A 105 10.69 9.53 12.49
N LYS A 106 9.99 9.75 13.61
CA LYS A 106 9.68 8.71 14.59
C LYS A 106 8.36 8.02 14.28
N SER A 107 8.18 6.81 14.82
CA SER A 107 6.90 6.10 14.77
C SER A 107 5.85 6.88 15.56
N CYS A 108 4.60 6.87 15.09
CA CYS A 108 3.49 7.46 15.84
C CYS A 108 3.28 6.78 17.22
N ASP A 109 3.68 5.52 17.37
CA ASP A 109 3.66 4.81 18.65
C ASP A 109 4.66 5.41 19.66
N ASP A 110 5.81 5.88 19.19
CA ASP A 110 6.87 6.44 20.04
C ASP A 110 6.58 7.87 20.51
N VAL A 111 5.71 8.58 19.79
CA VAL A 111 5.41 10.00 20.01
C VAL A 111 4.16 10.20 20.89
N GLY A 112 3.40 9.13 21.15
CA GLY A 112 2.19 9.16 21.98
C GLY A 112 0.92 9.41 21.16
N ASP A 113 0.45 8.34 20.50
CA ASP A 113 -0.80 8.21 19.73
C ASP A 113 -1.24 9.46 18.96
N SER A 114 -0.30 10.01 18.17
CA SER A 114 -0.55 11.13 17.26
C SER A 114 -1.56 10.79 16.16
N LEU A 115 -1.83 9.49 15.91
CA LEU A 115 -2.80 9.02 14.91
C LEU A 115 -4.23 9.49 15.20
N LEU A 116 -4.62 9.57 16.48
CA LEU A 116 -5.91 10.14 16.89
C LEU A 116 -6.03 11.65 16.60
N ASN A 117 -4.90 12.35 16.55
CA ASN A 117 -4.84 13.79 16.25
C ASN A 117 -4.59 14.06 14.75
N CYS A 118 -4.33 13.03 13.95
CA CYS A 118 -4.22 13.10 12.49
C CYS A 118 -5.58 13.36 11.87
N LYS A 119 -5.82 14.60 11.44
CA LYS A 119 -7.08 15.00 10.79
C LYS A 119 -7.42 14.21 9.52
N SER A 120 -6.46 13.51 8.92
CA SER A 120 -6.60 12.75 7.68
C SER A 120 -6.85 11.25 7.84
N VAL A 121 -6.69 10.67 9.04
CA VAL A 121 -6.87 9.21 9.28
C VAL A 121 -8.31 8.84 9.68
N VAL A 122 -9.15 9.83 10.01
CA VAL A 122 -10.55 9.63 10.45
C VAL A 122 -11.51 9.17 9.32
N ILE A 123 -11.01 8.87 8.11
CA ILE A 123 -11.83 8.37 6.99
C ILE A 123 -11.47 6.93 6.64
N ALA A 124 -11.58 6.03 7.62
CA ALA A 124 -11.66 4.58 7.37
C ALA A 124 -12.33 3.89 8.58
N GLY A 125 -13.61 4.20 8.79
CA GLY A 125 -14.49 3.52 9.74
C GLY A 125 -15.90 3.45 9.18
#